data_AF-A0A804MMA1-F1
#
_entry.id   AF-A0A804MMA1-F1
#
_cell.length_a   1.000
_cell.length_b   1.000
_cell.length_c   1.000
_cell.angle_alpha   90.00
_cell.angle_beta   90.00
_cell.angle_gamma   90.00
#
_symmetry.space_group_name_H-M   'P 1'
#
loop_
_entity.id
_entity.type
_entity.pdbx_description
1 polymer ?
#
loop_
_entity_poly.entity_id
_entity_poly.type
_entity_poly.pdbx_seq_one_letter_code
_entity_poly.pdbx_strand_id
1 'polypeptide(L)'
;MDITETSKHLESITVCTGVAVHSIAFSYVDYAGEKHSTGRWGWGGSGGQPETIHLAKSEVVTELSGTIGKVDDRTVITSIKFVTNLKKTYGPWGAYGDDRDTQFIVPMQPGSGIVGFFGHAGDYLDAIGIYARAIPTTTTTPVMGRSLDRGFMVLISFDFLRLLQLVAS
;
A
#
# COMPACT_ATOMS: atom_id res chain seq x y z
N MET A 1 9.72 -3.79 -7.04
CA MET A 1 9.82 -2.32 -7.01
C MET A 1 9.72 -1.90 -5.57
N ASP A 2 10.58 -0.97 -5.17
CA ASP A 2 10.72 -0.57 -3.78
C ASP A 2 11.22 0.87 -3.71
N ILE A 3 11.09 1.50 -2.54
CA ILE A 3 11.64 2.83 -2.25
C ILE A 3 13.05 2.69 -1.67
N THR A 4 13.90 3.70 -1.89
CA THR A 4 15.28 3.71 -1.42
C THR A 4 15.42 4.38 -0.05
N GLU A 5 14.59 5.36 0.25
CA GLU A 5 14.60 6.11 1.51
C GLU A 5 13.47 5.63 2.43
N THR A 6 13.75 5.58 3.74
CA THR A 6 12.73 5.18 4.71
C THR A 6 11.65 6.26 4.82
N SER A 7 10.46 5.94 4.32
CA SER A 7 9.33 6.84 4.41
C SER A 7 8.88 7.07 5.86
N LYS A 8 8.71 8.35 6.22
CA LYS A 8 8.14 8.81 7.47
C LYS A 8 6.63 9.04 7.34
N HIS A 9 6.15 9.53 6.20
CA HIS A 9 4.75 9.89 6.01
C HIS A 9 4.40 9.96 4.52
N LEU A 10 3.31 9.30 4.13
CA LEU A 10 2.73 9.45 2.78
C LEU A 10 2.09 10.82 2.62
N GLU A 11 2.38 11.51 1.52
CA GLU A 11 1.71 12.77 1.15
C GLU A 11 0.63 12.53 0.09
N SER A 12 0.88 11.64 -0.88
CA SER A 12 -0.12 11.29 -1.89
C SER A 12 -0.03 9.84 -2.34
N ILE A 13 -1.15 9.31 -2.83
CA ILE A 13 -1.25 8.01 -3.49
C ILE A 13 -2.03 8.22 -4.78
N THR A 14 -1.49 7.76 -5.90
CA THR A 14 -2.14 7.80 -7.21
C THR A 14 -2.36 6.38 -7.70
N VAL A 15 -3.59 6.05 -8.07
CA VAL A 15 -3.97 4.74 -8.63
C VAL A 15 -4.52 4.94 -10.03
N CYS A 16 -4.06 4.16 -11.01
CA CYS A 16 -4.65 4.08 -12.33
C CYS A 16 -5.35 2.72 -12.48
N THR A 17 -6.61 2.72 -12.88
CA THR A 17 -7.41 1.49 -12.98
C THR A 17 -8.12 1.37 -14.32
N GLY A 18 -8.42 0.12 -14.68
CA GLY A 18 -9.24 -0.27 -15.82
C GLY A 18 -9.96 -1.56 -15.47
N VAL A 19 -9.66 -2.64 -16.21
CA VAL A 19 -10.12 -4.00 -15.87
C VAL A 19 -9.46 -4.55 -14.60
N ALA A 20 -8.32 -3.99 -14.22
CA ALA A 20 -7.60 -4.25 -12.98
C ALA A 20 -6.89 -2.97 -12.51
N VAL A 21 -6.12 -3.05 -11.42
CA VAL A 21 -5.20 -1.97 -11.04
C VAL A 21 -4.02 -1.99 -12.00
N HIS A 22 -3.94 -1.00 -12.89
CA HIS A 22 -2.86 -0.88 -13.88
C HIS A 22 -1.58 -0.40 -13.24
N SER A 23 -1.68 0.64 -12.40
CA SER A 23 -0.51 1.16 -11.70
C SER A 23 -0.82 1.88 -10.40
N ILE A 24 0.20 1.96 -9.55
CA ILE A 24 0.23 2.76 -8.35
C ILE A 24 1.47 3.67 -8.34
N ALA A 25 1.34 4.88 -7.83
CA ALA A 25 2.45 5.76 -7.49
C ALA A 25 2.15 6.44 -6.16
N PHE A 26 3.17 6.92 -5.46
CA PHE A 26 2.98 7.67 -4.24
C PHE A 26 4.12 8.66 -4.01
N SER A 27 3.83 9.68 -3.20
CA SER A 27 4.84 10.59 -2.68
C SER A 27 4.90 10.49 -1.16
N TYR A 28 6.09 10.72 -0.61
CA TYR A 28 6.33 10.64 0.82
C TYR A 28 7.40 11.61 1.28
N VAL A 29 7.37 11.92 2.57
CA VAL A 29 8.45 12.63 3.27
C VAL A 29 9.25 11.60 4.06
N ASP A 30 10.58 11.66 3.98
CA ASP A 30 11.47 10.80 4.76
C ASP A 30 11.74 11.36 6.18
N TYR A 31 12.72 10.78 6.88
CA TYR A 31 13.11 11.26 8.21
C TYR A 31 13.96 12.53 8.21
N ALA A 32 14.65 12.84 7.11
CA ALA A 32 15.37 14.09 6.91
C ALA A 32 14.44 15.28 6.59
N GLY A 33 13.19 14.99 6.19
CA GLY A 33 12.21 16.00 5.79
C GLY A 33 12.18 16.20 4.27
N GLU A 34 12.92 15.40 3.51
CA GLU A 34 12.97 15.48 2.06
C GLU A 34 11.76 14.78 1.44
N LYS A 35 11.26 15.36 0.35
CA LYS A 35 10.13 14.84 -0.41
C LYS A 35 10.63 13.90 -1.50
N HIS A 36 10.01 12.74 -1.58
CA HIS A 36 10.26 11.70 -2.56
C HIS A 36 8.99 11.37 -3.31
N SER A 37 9.12 10.93 -4.55
CA SER A 37 8.00 10.47 -5.37
C SER A 37 8.45 9.25 -6.15
N THR A 38 7.62 8.21 -6.12
CA THR A 38 7.85 7.03 -6.95
C THR A 38 7.45 7.32 -8.39
N GLY A 39 8.08 6.61 -9.33
CA GLY A 39 7.46 6.44 -10.65
C GLY A 39 6.13 5.67 -10.54
N ARG A 40 5.39 5.59 -11.65
CA ARG A 40 4.24 4.70 -11.75
C ARG A 40 4.73 3.25 -11.82
N TRP A 41 4.30 2.45 -10.85
CA TRP A 41 4.57 1.03 -10.78
C TRP A 41 3.46 0.27 -11.51
N GLY A 42 3.78 -0.30 -12.67
CA GLY A 42 2.85 -0.97 -13.58
C GLY A 42 2.76 -0.29 -14.93
N TRP A 43 1.72 -0.58 -15.71
CA TRP A 43 1.60 -0.03 -17.07
C TRP A 43 1.34 1.48 -17.01
N GLY A 44 2.29 2.24 -17.54
CA GLY A 44 2.23 3.70 -17.67
C GLY A 44 1.48 4.21 -18.90
N GLY A 45 0.84 3.32 -19.67
CA GLY A 45 0.13 3.65 -20.91
C GLY A 45 -1.19 4.41 -20.71
N SER A 46 -1.94 4.60 -21.80
CA SER A 46 -3.17 5.41 -21.85
C SER A 46 -4.39 4.80 -21.13
N GLY A 47 -4.21 3.74 -20.33
CA GLY A 47 -5.30 3.03 -19.67
C GLY A 47 -5.62 3.59 -18.28
N GLY A 48 -6.80 4.19 -18.16
CA GLY A 48 -7.39 4.64 -16.90
C GLY A 48 -7.14 6.11 -16.57
N GLN A 49 -8.13 6.79 -15.99
CA GLN A 49 -7.92 8.11 -15.39
C GLN A 49 -7.24 7.93 -14.02
N PRO A 50 -6.16 8.66 -13.71
CA PRO A 50 -5.49 8.55 -12.43
C PRO A 50 -6.34 9.16 -11.31
N GLU A 51 -6.60 8.38 -10.28
CA GLU A 51 -7.22 8.84 -9.05
C GLU A 51 -6.12 9.16 -8.03
N THR A 52 -6.04 10.41 -7.57
CA THR A 52 -5.00 10.86 -6.63
C THR A 52 -5.59 11.29 -5.31
N ILE A 53 -5.12 10.66 -4.24
CA ILE A 53 -5.40 11.02 -2.85
C ILE A 53 -4.31 11.97 -2.38
N HIS A 54 -4.70 13.08 -1.77
CA HIS A 54 -3.80 13.94 -1.01
C HIS A 54 -4.10 13.79 0.49
N LEU A 55 -3.11 13.31 1.24
CA LEU A 55 -3.23 13.10 2.68
C LEU A 55 -2.85 14.38 3.42
N ALA A 56 -3.64 14.75 4.44
CA ALA A 56 -3.23 15.80 5.35
C ALA A 56 -2.05 15.32 6.22
N LYS A 57 -1.27 16.25 6.77
CA LYS A 57 -0.10 15.95 7.62
C LYS A 57 -0.41 15.02 8.81
N SER A 58 -1.64 15.06 9.33
CA SER A 58 -2.12 14.20 10.43
C SER A 58 -2.93 12.99 9.95
N GLU A 59 -3.19 12.88 8.66
CA GLU A 59 -3.95 11.79 8.05
C GLU A 59 -3.01 10.63 7.74
N VAL A 60 -3.33 9.44 8.24
CA VAL A 60 -2.54 8.25 7.97
C VAL A 60 -3.46 7.12 7.54
N VAL A 61 -3.01 6.37 6.54
CA VAL A 61 -3.71 5.18 6.06
C VAL A 61 -3.61 4.08 7.13
N THR A 62 -4.76 3.58 7.55
CA THR A 62 -4.93 2.56 8.60
C THR A 62 -5.49 1.25 8.06
N GLU A 63 -5.93 1.21 6.81
CA GLU A 63 -6.35 -0.02 6.13
C GLU A 63 -5.97 0.06 4.66
N LEU A 64 -5.42 -1.05 4.15
CA LEU A 64 -5.35 -1.35 2.73
C LEU A 64 -6.20 -2.60 2.49
N SER A 65 -7.10 -2.56 1.52
CA SER A 65 -7.90 -3.73 1.14
C SER A 65 -8.16 -3.72 -0.36
N GLY A 66 -8.67 -4.82 -0.88
CA GLY A 66 -8.93 -4.94 -2.31
C GLY A 66 -9.32 -6.36 -2.70
N THR A 67 -9.23 -6.64 -3.99
CA THR A 67 -9.50 -7.95 -4.57
C THR A 67 -8.35 -8.37 -5.48
N ILE A 68 -8.17 -9.68 -5.59
CA ILE A 68 -7.20 -10.33 -6.45
C ILE A 68 -7.94 -11.30 -7.34
N GLY A 69 -7.66 -11.23 -8.64
CA GLY A 69 -8.39 -11.95 -9.67
C GLY A 69 -7.50 -12.34 -10.82
N LYS A 70 -8.08 -13.05 -11.80
CA LYS A 70 -7.40 -13.39 -13.05
C LYS A 70 -7.78 -12.43 -14.16
N VAL A 71 -6.78 -11.80 -14.78
CA VAL A 71 -6.93 -10.98 -15.99
C VAL A 71 -5.87 -11.43 -16.99
N ASP A 72 -6.27 -11.76 -18.23
CA ASP A 72 -5.37 -12.25 -19.28
C ASP A 72 -4.47 -13.42 -18.83
N ASP A 73 -5.05 -14.41 -18.14
CA ASP A 73 -4.38 -15.55 -17.52
C ASP A 73 -3.34 -15.22 -16.43
N ARG A 74 -3.27 -13.97 -15.97
CA ARG A 74 -2.39 -13.51 -14.88
C ARG A 74 -3.18 -13.23 -13.61
N THR A 75 -2.63 -13.60 -12.46
CA THR A 75 -3.19 -13.22 -11.16
C THR A 75 -2.72 -11.82 -10.80
N VAL A 76 -3.65 -10.88 -10.64
CA VAL A 76 -3.36 -9.45 -10.45
C VAL A 76 -4.26 -8.85 -9.38
N ILE A 77 -3.90 -7.68 -8.86
CA ILE A 77 -4.78 -6.88 -8.02
C ILE A 77 -5.82 -6.23 -8.90
N THR A 78 -7.08 -6.64 -8.73
CA THR A 78 -8.21 -6.16 -9.54
C THR A 78 -8.85 -4.91 -8.94
N SER A 79 -8.84 -4.78 -7.61
CA SER A 79 -9.27 -3.56 -6.93
C SER A 79 -8.41 -3.17 -5.74
N ILE A 80 -8.42 -1.89 -5.38
CA ILE A 80 -7.72 -1.35 -4.22
C ILE A 80 -8.55 -0.28 -3.50
N LYS A 81 -8.50 -0.29 -2.17
CA LYS A 81 -9.24 0.61 -1.28
C LYS A 81 -8.38 0.98 -0.08
N PHE A 82 -8.40 2.26 0.29
CA PHE A 82 -7.68 2.79 1.44
C PHE A 82 -8.67 3.37 2.47
N VAL A 83 -8.39 3.16 3.76
CA VAL A 83 -9.10 3.83 4.86
C VAL A 83 -8.09 4.54 5.74
N THR A 84 -8.43 5.73 6.23
CA THR A 84 -7.54 6.54 7.08
C THR A 84 -8.02 6.66 8.52
N ASN A 85 -7.13 7.11 9.40
CA ASN A 85 -7.45 7.43 10.80
C ASN A 85 -8.58 8.48 10.94
N LEU A 86 -8.79 9.31 9.92
CA LEU A 86 -9.88 10.28 9.85
C LEU A 86 -11.21 9.69 9.35
N LYS A 87 -11.32 8.36 9.26
CA LYS A 87 -12.49 7.62 8.75
C LYS A 87 -12.89 7.97 7.31
N LYS A 88 -11.96 8.52 6.54
CA LYS A 88 -12.13 8.69 5.10
C LYS A 88 -11.85 7.38 4.38
N THR A 89 -12.64 7.11 3.35
CA THR A 89 -12.47 5.95 2.46
C THR A 89 -12.18 6.44 1.06
N TYR A 90 -11.17 5.84 0.43
CA TYR A 90 -10.79 6.12 -0.94
C TYR A 90 -10.85 4.82 -1.75
N GLY A 91 -11.58 4.86 -2.87
CA GLY A 91 -11.95 3.67 -3.62
C GLY A 91 -13.22 2.98 -3.10
N PRO A 92 -13.43 1.67 -3.42
CA PRO A 92 -12.51 0.83 -4.18
C PRO A 92 -12.38 1.32 -5.62
N TRP A 93 -11.16 1.28 -6.16
CA TRP A 93 -10.90 1.51 -7.57
C TRP A 93 -10.47 0.22 -8.24
N GLY A 94 -10.94 0.03 -9.48
CA GLY A 94 -10.75 -1.21 -10.22
C GLY A 94 -12.10 -1.76 -10.69
N ALA A 95 -12.07 -2.73 -11.59
CA ALA A 95 -13.25 -3.54 -11.82
C ALA A 95 -13.42 -4.45 -10.60
N TYR A 96 -14.61 -4.45 -10.00
CA TYR A 96 -15.00 -5.55 -9.14
C TYR A 96 -14.86 -6.80 -10.00
N GLY A 97 -13.84 -7.62 -9.74
CA GLY A 97 -13.80 -8.90 -10.39
C GLY A 97 -15.04 -9.67 -9.97
N ASP A 98 -15.45 -10.54 -10.86
CA ASP A 98 -16.61 -11.40 -10.71
C ASP A 98 -16.63 -12.09 -9.34
N ASP A 99 -17.70 -12.80 -8.98
CA ASP A 99 -17.81 -13.56 -7.71
C ASP A 99 -16.67 -14.60 -7.49
N ARG A 100 -15.66 -14.66 -8.38
CA ARG A 100 -14.45 -15.48 -8.33
C ARG A 100 -13.24 -14.75 -7.76
N ASP A 101 -13.29 -13.43 -7.60
CA ASP A 101 -12.18 -12.66 -7.04
C ASP A 101 -12.01 -12.90 -5.53
N THR A 102 -10.76 -12.96 -5.09
CA THR A 102 -10.41 -13.16 -3.68
C THR A 102 -10.17 -11.82 -3.00
N GLN A 103 -10.96 -11.50 -1.97
CA GLN A 103 -10.78 -10.30 -1.16
C GLN A 103 -9.56 -10.41 -0.24
N PHE A 104 -8.82 -9.31 -0.09
CA PHE A 104 -7.81 -9.14 0.95
C PHE A 104 -8.08 -7.89 1.79
N ILE A 105 -7.62 -7.92 3.04
CA ILE A 105 -7.67 -6.79 3.97
C ILE A 105 -6.41 -6.80 4.85
N VAL A 106 -5.79 -5.63 5.00
CA VAL A 106 -4.66 -5.38 5.88
C VAL A 106 -5.05 -4.25 6.84
N PRO A 107 -5.62 -4.59 8.01
CA PRO A 107 -5.94 -3.61 9.02
C PRO A 107 -4.68 -3.28 9.85
N MET A 108 -4.44 -2.00 10.09
CA MET A 108 -3.37 -1.56 10.97
C MET A 108 -3.78 -1.65 12.44
N GLN A 109 -2.81 -1.98 13.30
CA GLN A 109 -3.01 -1.93 14.75
C GLN A 109 -3.28 -0.49 15.21
N PRO A 110 -4.06 -0.28 16.28
CA PRO A 110 -4.24 1.04 16.87
C PRO A 110 -2.89 1.73 17.14
N GLY A 111 -2.78 3.00 16.76
CA GLY A 111 -1.51 3.73 16.89
C GLY A 111 -0.45 3.32 15.87
N SER A 112 -0.84 2.74 14.73
CA SER A 112 0.06 2.50 13.60
C SER A 112 -0.59 2.88 12.28
N GLY A 113 0.22 3.05 11.25
CA GLY A 113 -0.26 3.40 9.92
C GLY A 113 0.72 3.06 8.82
N ILE A 114 0.19 2.97 7.61
CA ILE A 114 0.95 2.73 6.39
C ILE A 114 1.67 4.01 5.98
N VAL A 115 2.98 3.90 5.75
CA VAL A 115 3.86 5.00 5.36
C VAL A 115 4.48 4.80 3.98
N GLY A 116 4.34 3.64 3.37
CA GLY A 116 4.89 3.36 2.05
C GLY A 116 4.40 2.04 1.51
N PHE A 117 4.74 1.78 0.27
CA PHE A 117 4.42 0.53 -0.43
C PHE A 117 5.69 -0.03 -1.06
N PHE A 118 5.66 -1.32 -1.34
CA PHE A 118 6.57 -2.01 -2.25
C PHE A 118 5.73 -3.04 -3.03
N GLY A 119 6.26 -3.61 -4.10
CA GLY A 119 5.45 -4.55 -4.87
C GLY A 119 6.09 -5.07 -6.15
N HIS A 120 5.26 -5.72 -6.95
CA HIS A 120 5.59 -6.21 -8.29
C HIS A 120 4.51 -5.76 -9.27
N ALA A 121 4.94 -5.30 -10.45
CA ALA A 121 4.03 -4.93 -11.52
C ALA A 121 4.66 -5.20 -12.88
N GLY A 122 3.85 -5.72 -13.79
CA GLY A 122 4.07 -5.74 -15.23
C GLY A 122 3.08 -4.81 -15.93
N ASP A 123 2.20 -5.39 -16.74
CA ASP A 123 1.10 -4.64 -17.36
C ASP A 123 0.02 -4.21 -16.35
N TYR A 124 -0.03 -4.92 -15.22
CA TYR A 124 -0.91 -4.66 -14.08
C TYR A 124 -0.09 -4.70 -12.79
N LEU A 125 -0.70 -4.27 -11.69
CA LEU A 125 -0.14 -4.46 -10.36
C LEU A 125 -0.35 -5.92 -9.93
N ASP A 126 0.71 -6.72 -9.98
CA ASP A 126 0.65 -8.15 -9.66
C ASP A 126 0.62 -8.39 -8.14
N ALA A 127 1.39 -7.60 -7.39
CA ALA A 127 1.49 -7.72 -5.93
C ALA A 127 1.80 -6.38 -5.26
N ILE A 128 1.30 -6.20 -4.03
CA ILE A 128 1.55 -5.04 -3.19
C ILE A 128 1.85 -5.46 -1.75
N GLY A 129 2.84 -4.81 -1.15
CA GLY A 129 3.15 -4.86 0.26
C GLY A 129 3.23 -3.45 0.85
N ILE A 130 3.28 -3.37 2.18
CA ILE A 130 3.25 -2.10 2.91
C ILE A 130 4.47 -1.93 3.81
N TYR A 131 4.89 -0.68 3.96
CA TYR A 131 5.69 -0.23 5.09
C TYR A 131 4.77 0.35 6.15
N ALA A 132 4.86 -0.19 7.37
CA ALA A 132 4.09 0.28 8.52
C ALA A 132 4.99 0.96 9.56
N ARG A 133 4.43 1.94 10.27
CA ARG A 133 5.08 2.62 11.38
C ARG A 133 4.13 2.78 12.57
N ALA A 134 4.65 2.59 13.78
CA ALA A 134 3.98 3.04 14.99
C ALA A 134 3.95 4.58 15.05
N ILE A 135 2.77 5.14 15.28
CA ILE A 135 2.53 6.56 15.48
C ILE A 135 2.28 6.73 16.97
N PRO A 136 3.20 7.33 17.74
CA PRO A 136 3.00 7.54 19.16
C PRO A 136 1.73 8.35 19.40
N THR A 137 0.66 7.70 19.85
CA THR A 137 -0.52 8.40 20.35
C THR A 137 -0.17 8.90 21.75
N THR A 138 -0.24 10.21 21.96
CA THR A 138 -0.15 10.81 23.30
C THR A 138 -1.38 10.43 24.11
N THR A 139 -1.42 9.19 24.61
CA THR A 139 -2.40 8.73 25.59
C THR A 139 -1.64 8.26 26.81
N THR A 140 -1.86 8.97 27.92
CA THR A 140 -1.27 8.77 29.23
C THR A 140 -1.54 7.36 29.76
N THR A 141 -0.58 6.46 29.59
CA THR A 141 -0.25 5.35 30.52
C THR A 141 1.06 4.69 30.04
N PRO A 142 2.11 4.62 30.87
CA PRO A 142 3.35 3.96 30.47
C PRO A 142 3.13 2.45 30.58
N VAL A 143 2.75 1.80 29.48
CA VAL A 143 3.00 0.36 29.35
C VAL A 143 4.34 0.22 28.68
N MET A 144 5.34 -0.21 29.45
CA MET A 144 6.68 -0.54 28.97
C MET A 144 6.62 -1.82 28.12
N GLY A 145 6.09 -1.69 26.91
CA GLY A 145 6.13 -2.70 25.84
C GLY A 145 7.21 -2.31 24.84
N ARG A 146 8.11 -3.24 24.54
CA ARG A 146 9.34 -3.03 23.74
C ARG A 146 9.09 -2.20 22.48
N SER A 147 9.81 -1.07 22.37
CA SER A 147 9.96 -0.32 21.13
C SER A 147 10.53 -1.25 20.06
N LEU A 148 9.73 -1.56 19.04
CA LEU A 148 10.21 -2.13 17.79
C LEU A 148 10.43 -0.95 16.84
N ASP A 149 11.55 -0.27 17.05
CA ASP A 149 12.05 0.76 16.15
C ASP A 149 12.69 0.05 14.94
N ARG A 150 11.84 -0.44 14.03
CA ARG A 150 12.15 -0.95 12.67
C ARG A 150 10.83 -1.30 11.97
N GLY A 151 10.59 -0.73 10.80
CA GLY A 151 9.35 -0.91 10.04
C GLY A 151 9.00 -2.39 9.85
N PHE A 152 7.75 -2.76 10.15
CA PHE A 152 7.25 -4.07 9.81
C PHE A 152 6.88 -4.09 8.32
N MET A 153 7.44 -5.06 7.61
CA MET A 153 7.10 -5.37 6.23
C MET A 153 5.96 -6.40 6.24
N VAL A 154 4.79 -6.02 5.72
CA VAL A 154 3.71 -6.99 5.47
C VAL A 154 3.73 -7.28 3.98
N LEU A 155 4.11 -8.51 3.63
CA LEU A 155 4.11 -9.02 2.27
C LEU A 155 2.80 -9.75 2.02
N ILE A 156 2.00 -9.23 1.10
CA ILE A 156 0.90 -9.98 0.52
C ILE A 156 1.42 -10.53 -0.81
N SER A 157 1.92 -11.76 -0.81
CA SER A 157 2.45 -12.45 -1.99
C SER A 157 1.79 -13.81 -2.12
N PHE A 158 1.23 -14.10 -3.30
CA PHE A 158 0.35 -15.27 -3.52
C PHE A 158 0.95 -16.38 -4.38
N ASP A 159 2.29 -16.38 -4.56
CA ASP A 159 3.05 -17.58 -4.92
C ASP A 159 3.79 -18.12 -3.68
N PHE A 160 3.27 -19.21 -3.11
CA PHE A 160 3.65 -19.79 -1.81
C PHE A 160 5.08 -20.41 -1.77
N LEU A 161 5.88 -20.32 -2.84
CA LEU A 161 7.07 -21.16 -3.01
C LEU A 161 8.42 -20.45 -3.19
N ARG A 162 8.51 -19.10 -3.17
CA ARG A 162 9.81 -18.40 -3.37
C ARG A 162 10.17 -17.29 -2.39
N LEU A 163 9.43 -17.13 -1.30
CA LEU A 163 9.63 -16.00 -0.38
C LEU A 163 10.05 -16.35 1.04
N LEU A 164 10.83 -17.42 1.21
CA LEU A 164 11.51 -17.75 2.47
C LEU A 164 13.00 -17.39 2.47
N GLN A 165 13.51 -16.78 1.38
CA GLN A 165 14.93 -16.41 1.26
C GLN A 165 15.24 -14.91 1.31
N LEU A 166 14.25 -14.00 1.36
CA LEU A 166 14.51 -12.55 1.31
C LEU A 166 14.33 -11.79 2.64
N VAL A 167 14.01 -12.47 3.75
CA VAL A 167 13.83 -11.84 5.08
C VAL A 167 14.85 -12.37 6.11
N ALA A 168 15.88 -13.09 5.64
CA ALA A 168 16.92 -13.73 6.48
C ALA A 168 18.36 -13.34 6.08
N SER A 169 18.55 -12.20 5.40
CA SER A 169 19.86 -11.61 5.07
C SER A 169 19.87 -10.13 5.40
#